data_AF-A0A167VJ04-F1
#
_entry.id   AF-A0A167VJ04-F1
#
_cell.length_a   1.000
_cell.length_b   1.000
_cell.length_c   1.000
_cell.angle_alpha   90.00
_cell.angle_beta   90.00
_cell.angle_gamma   90.00
#
_symmetry.space_group_name_H-M   'P 1'
#
loop_
_entity.id
_entity.type
_entity.pdbx_description
1 polymer ?
#
loop_
_entity_poly.entity_id
_entity_poly.type
_entity_poly.pdbx_seq_one_letter_code
_entity_poly.pdbx_strand_id
1 'polypeptide(L)'
;MSTSMRNAIQRRSHRERAQPHERKRLGLLEKHKDYKLRAKDWAKKQATLRSLREKAAERNEDEFSYKMLSRQRGPGTALTRGSDEKRDRHFTGTVAGDRGGRTLPIDTVRLLKSQDSGYLRTMRNVAAKEVAQLQERATIARAFVGTKDDDEEEEEEGDEEEEDDEEVRRPRKARKPIAKKIVFADSPSDRDAAFVDEMEKREGDDDGGDSDDDTPKARQARRKAEAATRLERRLALARARLRALDTAEQQLDLQRARMAKTATMDIETRSGRRIKVRERKR
;
A
#
# COMPACT_ATOMS: atom_id res chain seq x y z
N MET A 1 -51.32 54.53 8.99
CA MET A 1 -50.42 55.33 9.85
C MET A 1 -49.01 55.34 9.24
N SER A 2 -48.60 56.49 8.69
CA SER A 2 -47.45 56.60 7.79
C SER A 2 -46.10 56.30 8.47
N THR A 3 -45.23 55.58 7.77
CA THR A 3 -43.83 55.31 8.12
C THR A 3 -42.90 56.46 7.72
N SER A 4 -43.44 57.55 7.15
CA SER A 4 -42.69 58.60 6.45
C SER A 4 -41.81 59.49 7.33
N MET A 5 -42.13 59.65 8.63
CA MET A 5 -41.32 60.46 9.57
C MET A 5 -40.48 59.62 10.55
N ARG A 6 -40.49 58.29 10.44
CA ARG A 6 -39.72 57.39 11.34
C ARG A 6 -38.27 57.13 10.89
N ASN A 7 -37.89 57.66 9.73
CA ASN A 7 -36.58 57.48 9.09
C ASN A 7 -35.60 58.65 9.30
N ALA A 8 -35.99 59.71 10.03
CA ALA A 8 -35.11 60.86 10.28
C ALA A 8 -33.96 60.57 11.28
N ILE A 9 -34.07 59.49 12.06
CA ILE A 9 -33.02 58.99 12.96
C ILE A 9 -32.80 57.51 12.64
N GLN A 10 -31.59 57.16 12.21
CA GLN A 10 -31.24 55.78 11.89
C GLN A 10 -31.38 54.91 13.15
N ARG A 11 -32.22 53.88 13.07
CA ARG A 11 -32.37 52.90 14.15
C ARG A 11 -31.12 52.03 14.22
N ARG A 12 -30.59 51.82 15.43
CA ARG A 12 -29.43 50.94 15.65
C ARG A 12 -29.81 49.49 15.36
N SER A 13 -28.93 48.77 14.69
CA SER A 13 -29.07 47.32 14.52
C SER A 13 -28.79 46.62 15.86
N HIS A 14 -29.73 45.80 16.33
CA HIS A 14 -29.54 44.98 17.52
C HIS A 14 -28.75 43.72 17.16
N ARG A 15 -27.57 43.55 17.76
CA ARG A 15 -26.70 42.37 17.56
C ARG A 15 -27.18 41.21 18.43
N GLU A 16 -27.06 39.99 17.91
CA GLU A 16 -27.40 38.77 18.62
C GLU A 16 -26.28 38.36 19.59
N ARG A 17 -26.64 37.83 20.76
CA ARG A 17 -25.66 37.37 21.77
C ARG A 17 -25.13 35.98 21.45
N ALA A 18 -23.83 35.77 21.67
CA ALA A 18 -23.18 34.46 21.56
C ALA A 18 -23.54 33.52 22.74
N GLN A 19 -23.16 32.25 22.60
CA GLN A 19 -23.26 31.25 23.68
C GLN A 19 -22.25 31.59 24.81
N PRO A 20 -22.62 31.47 26.11
CA PRO A 20 -21.68 31.64 27.21
C PRO A 20 -20.46 30.71 27.09
N HIS A 21 -19.29 31.19 27.48
CA HIS A 21 -18.02 30.47 27.32
C HIS A 21 -18.03 29.09 27.99
N GLU A 22 -18.61 28.98 29.19
CA GLU A 22 -18.75 27.72 29.94
C GLU A 22 -19.55 26.65 29.17
N ARG A 23 -20.51 27.07 28.33
CA ARG A 23 -21.39 26.18 27.57
C ARG A 23 -21.03 26.08 26.09
N LYS A 24 -19.88 26.62 25.70
CA LYS A 24 -19.40 26.59 24.31
C LYS A 24 -19.22 25.15 23.79
N ARG A 25 -18.98 24.17 24.67
CA ARG A 25 -18.90 22.74 24.33
C ARG A 25 -20.20 22.19 23.72
N LEU A 26 -21.35 22.79 24.02
CA LEU A 26 -22.66 22.36 23.50
C LEU A 26 -22.95 22.87 22.07
N GLY A 27 -22.02 23.61 21.48
CA GLY A 27 -22.19 24.22 20.15
C GLY A 27 -22.88 25.59 20.20
N LEU A 28 -23.48 25.97 19.07
CA LEU A 28 -24.12 27.27 18.88
C LEU A 28 -25.43 27.37 19.69
N LEU A 29 -25.66 28.54 20.30
CA LEU A 29 -26.94 28.85 20.95
C LEU A 29 -28.01 29.14 19.89
N GLU A 30 -28.84 28.14 19.58
CA GLU A 30 -29.93 28.29 18.63
C GLU A 30 -30.82 29.50 18.95
N LYS A 31 -31.09 30.31 17.93
CA LYS A 31 -32.03 31.43 18.00
C LYS A 31 -33.31 31.11 17.26
N HIS A 32 -34.28 32.02 17.32
CA HIS A 32 -35.57 31.84 16.67
C HIS A 32 -35.47 31.58 15.15
N LYS A 33 -34.47 32.17 14.48
CA LYS A 33 -34.19 31.93 13.05
C LYS A 33 -33.78 30.48 12.81
N ASP A 34 -32.88 29.95 13.64
CA ASP A 34 -32.40 28.56 13.55
C ASP A 34 -33.53 27.58 13.91
N TYR A 35 -34.29 27.88 14.97
CA TYR A 35 -35.47 27.10 15.35
C TYR A 35 -36.48 27.00 14.19
N LYS A 36 -36.76 28.10 13.49
CA LYS A 36 -37.65 28.07 12.32
C LYS A 36 -37.14 27.13 11.23
N LEU A 37 -35.83 27.11 10.96
CA LEU A 37 -35.24 26.21 9.96
C LEU A 37 -35.35 24.75 10.40
N ARG A 38 -35.00 24.45 11.66
CA ARG A 38 -35.12 23.11 12.23
C ARG A 38 -36.56 22.60 12.26
N ALA A 39 -37.52 23.45 12.66
CA ALA A 39 -38.94 23.10 12.70
C ALA A 39 -39.49 22.82 11.29
N LYS A 40 -39.10 23.62 10.29
CA LYS A 40 -39.47 23.39 8.88
C LYS A 40 -38.90 22.08 8.34
N ASP A 41 -37.62 21.79 8.60
CA ASP A 41 -37.00 20.52 8.18
C ASP A 41 -37.68 19.30 8.83
N TRP A 42 -37.93 19.36 10.14
CA TRP A 42 -38.65 18.30 10.85
C TRP A 42 -40.07 18.10 10.30
N ALA A 43 -40.82 19.19 10.08
CA ALA A 43 -42.16 19.13 9.51
C ALA A 43 -42.15 18.53 8.09
N LYS A 44 -41.16 18.87 7.27
CA LYS A 44 -40.95 18.27 5.94
C LYS A 44 -40.71 16.76 6.03
N LYS A 45 -39.78 16.33 6.90
CA LYS A 45 -39.49 14.90 7.12
C LYS A 45 -40.72 14.14 7.61
N GLN A 46 -41.47 14.69 8.56
CA GLN A 46 -42.71 14.08 9.05
C GLN A 46 -43.79 13.99 7.97
N ALA A 47 -43.96 15.03 7.15
CA ALA A 47 -44.89 14.99 6.02
C ALA A 47 -44.51 13.88 5.02
N THR A 48 -43.22 13.75 4.68
CA THR A 48 -42.75 12.67 3.79
C THR A 48 -42.97 11.28 4.39
N LEU A 49 -42.69 11.09 5.69
CA LEU A 49 -42.93 9.81 6.37
C LEU A 49 -44.41 9.46 6.44
N ARG A 50 -45.30 10.43 6.65
CA ARG A 50 -46.75 10.21 6.61
C ARG A 50 -47.21 9.71 5.25
N SER A 51 -46.80 10.39 4.17
CA SER A 51 -47.14 9.96 2.81
C SER A 51 -46.57 8.57 2.47
N LEU A 52 -45.36 8.23 2.92
CA LEU A 52 -44.79 6.90 2.72
C LEU A 52 -45.54 5.81 3.48
N ARG A 53 -46.05 6.11 4.68
CA ARG A 53 -46.87 5.17 5.48
C ARG A 53 -48.23 4.93 4.84
N GLU A 54 -48.88 5.98 4.36
CA GLU A 54 -50.16 5.90 3.64
C GLU A 54 -50.01 5.03 2.39
N LYS A 55 -49.01 5.31 1.55
CA LYS A 55 -48.70 4.49 0.36
C LYS A 55 -48.39 3.03 0.69
N ALA A 56 -47.72 2.76 1.82
CA ALA A 56 -47.43 1.40 2.24
C ALA A 56 -48.68 0.66 2.74
N ALA A 57 -49.63 1.37 3.36
CA ALA A 57 -50.89 0.83 3.84
C ALA A 57 -51.89 0.56 2.70
N GLU A 58 -51.92 1.44 1.69
CA GLU A 58 -52.81 1.33 0.52
C GLU A 58 -52.25 0.47 -0.62
N ARG A 59 -51.14 -0.24 -0.40
CA ARG A 59 -50.48 -1.05 -1.42
C ARG A 59 -51.36 -2.23 -1.84
N ASN A 60 -51.59 -2.40 -3.14
CA ASN A 60 -52.21 -3.61 -3.68
C ASN A 60 -51.25 -4.81 -3.59
N GLU A 61 -51.70 -5.91 -3.01
CA GLU A 61 -50.88 -7.11 -2.81
C GLU A 61 -50.48 -7.78 -4.13
N ASP A 62 -51.36 -7.70 -5.13
CA ASP A 62 -51.21 -8.32 -6.45
C ASP A 62 -50.65 -7.36 -7.52
N GLU A 63 -50.07 -6.23 -7.12
CA GLU A 63 -49.49 -5.29 -8.08
C GLU A 63 -48.32 -5.93 -8.87
N PHE A 64 -48.32 -5.75 -10.19
CA PHE A 64 -47.26 -6.26 -11.07
C PHE A 64 -46.68 -5.17 -11.96
N SER A 65 -45.35 -5.12 -12.05
CA SER A 65 -44.61 -4.27 -12.96
C SER A 65 -43.49 -5.06 -13.63
N TYR A 66 -43.29 -4.86 -14.94
CA TYR A 66 -42.19 -5.51 -15.68
C TYR A 66 -40.80 -5.24 -15.10
N LYS A 67 -40.62 -4.12 -14.36
CA LYS A 67 -39.37 -3.80 -13.65
C LYS A 67 -39.06 -4.74 -12.48
N MET A 68 -40.05 -5.51 -12.01
CA MET A 68 -39.83 -6.53 -10.99
C MET A 68 -39.02 -7.72 -11.54
N LEU A 69 -39.13 -8.02 -12.85
CA LEU A 69 -38.42 -9.14 -13.48
C LEU A 69 -36.92 -8.88 -13.66
N SER A 70 -36.53 -7.64 -13.97
CA SER A 70 -35.11 -7.28 -14.19
C SER A 70 -34.36 -6.94 -12.92
N ARG A 71 -35.07 -6.78 -11.80
CA ARG A 71 -34.46 -6.53 -10.49
C ARG A 71 -34.03 -7.86 -9.87
N GLN A 72 -32.72 -8.08 -9.83
CA GLN A 72 -32.10 -9.28 -9.23
C GLN A 72 -32.58 -9.56 -7.79
N ARG A 73 -32.98 -8.53 -7.05
CA ARG A 73 -33.54 -8.65 -5.70
C ARG A 73 -34.76 -7.73 -5.57
N GLY A 74 -35.93 -8.34 -5.37
CA GLY A 74 -37.15 -7.63 -5.02
C GLY A 74 -37.11 -7.04 -3.60
N PRO A 75 -38.13 -6.25 -3.22
CA PRO A 75 -38.33 -5.83 -1.84
C PRO A 75 -38.61 -7.06 -0.96
N GLY A 76 -37.57 -7.58 -0.29
CA GLY A 76 -37.71 -8.65 0.71
C GLY A 76 -37.78 -8.11 2.14
N THR A 77 -38.18 -8.96 3.09
CA THR A 77 -38.03 -8.76 4.54
C THR A 77 -36.66 -9.25 5.03
N ALA A 78 -36.25 -8.85 6.24
CA ALA A 78 -35.02 -9.35 6.86
C ALA A 78 -34.95 -10.90 6.91
N LEU A 79 -36.11 -11.56 7.04
CA LEU A 79 -36.22 -13.03 7.04
C LEU A 79 -35.90 -13.63 5.66
N THR A 80 -36.36 -12.99 4.59
CA THR A 80 -36.12 -13.46 3.21
C THR A 80 -34.73 -13.12 2.66
N ARG A 81 -33.97 -12.22 3.30
CA ARG A 81 -32.64 -11.79 2.82
C ARG A 81 -31.48 -12.60 3.41
N GLY A 82 -31.74 -13.52 4.35
CA GLY A 82 -30.76 -14.46 4.90
C GLY A 82 -31.05 -15.91 4.49
N SER A 83 -30.01 -16.75 4.49
CA SER A 83 -30.18 -18.21 4.47
C SER A 83 -30.55 -18.70 5.88
N ASP A 84 -31.13 -19.90 6.00
CA ASP A 84 -31.67 -20.47 7.26
C ASP A 84 -30.71 -20.37 8.48
N GLU A 85 -29.40 -20.36 8.25
CA GLU A 85 -28.40 -20.31 9.32
C GLU A 85 -27.80 -18.91 9.56
N LYS A 86 -27.95 -17.98 8.61
CA LYS A 86 -27.36 -16.63 8.68
C LYS A 86 -28.37 -15.60 8.20
N ARG A 87 -29.20 -15.13 9.14
CA ARG A 87 -30.02 -13.92 8.95
C ARG A 87 -29.09 -12.79 8.50
N ASP A 88 -29.47 -12.10 7.42
CA ASP A 88 -28.71 -10.96 6.93
C ASP A 88 -28.75 -9.84 7.98
N ARG A 89 -27.61 -9.62 8.64
CA ARG A 89 -27.44 -8.59 9.66
C ARG A 89 -27.50 -7.17 9.08
N HIS A 90 -27.54 -7.03 7.75
CA HIS A 90 -27.45 -5.75 7.05
C HIS A 90 -28.72 -5.42 6.25
N PHE A 91 -29.90 -5.84 6.74
CA PHE A 91 -31.17 -5.45 6.15
C PHE A 91 -31.49 -3.96 6.37
N THR A 92 -31.54 -3.18 5.29
CA THR A 92 -31.78 -1.72 5.33
C THR A 92 -33.14 -1.28 4.78
N GLY A 93 -33.98 -2.22 4.31
CA GLY A 93 -35.29 -1.92 3.71
C GLY A 93 -35.25 -1.28 2.32
N THR A 94 -34.10 -0.80 1.85
CA THR A 94 -33.95 -0.27 0.49
C THR A 94 -33.83 -1.40 -0.55
N VAL A 95 -34.21 -1.11 -1.78
CA VAL A 95 -34.03 -2.02 -2.92
C VAL A 95 -32.61 -1.88 -3.44
N ALA A 96 -31.91 -3.00 -3.63
CA ALA A 96 -30.54 -2.98 -4.13
C ALA A 96 -30.48 -2.41 -5.56
N GLY A 97 -29.59 -1.45 -5.77
CA GLY A 97 -29.26 -0.94 -7.11
C GLY A 97 -28.17 -1.77 -7.79
N ASP A 98 -28.07 -1.62 -9.11
CA ASP A 98 -26.95 -2.15 -9.87
C ASP A 98 -25.75 -1.19 -9.78
N ARG A 99 -24.57 -1.73 -9.49
CA ARG A 99 -23.29 -0.98 -9.49
C ARG A 99 -22.61 -0.99 -10.87
N GLY A 100 -23.19 -1.69 -11.85
CA GLY A 100 -22.65 -1.87 -13.19
C GLY A 100 -21.65 -3.01 -13.33
N GLY A 101 -21.36 -3.74 -12.25
CA GLY A 101 -20.48 -4.91 -12.27
C GLY A 101 -21.16 -6.08 -12.97
N ARG A 102 -20.62 -6.51 -14.12
CA ARG A 102 -21.13 -7.66 -14.89
C ARG A 102 -20.17 -8.83 -14.80
N THR A 103 -20.69 -10.05 -14.81
CA THR A 103 -19.88 -11.27 -14.92
C THR A 103 -19.29 -11.35 -16.34
N LEU A 104 -17.97 -11.36 -16.44
CA LEU A 104 -17.27 -11.45 -17.72
C LEU A 104 -17.09 -12.92 -18.16
N PRO A 105 -17.24 -13.24 -19.45
CA PRO A 105 -16.93 -14.58 -19.93
C PRO A 105 -15.43 -14.85 -19.84
N ILE A 106 -15.06 -16.12 -19.66
CA ILE A 106 -13.68 -16.54 -19.38
C ILE A 106 -12.72 -16.08 -20.48
N ASP A 107 -13.13 -16.12 -21.75
CA ASP A 107 -12.28 -15.70 -22.87
C ASP A 107 -11.96 -14.20 -22.84
N THR A 108 -12.92 -13.35 -22.45
CA THR A 108 -12.65 -11.92 -22.25
C THR A 108 -11.68 -11.70 -21.09
N VAL A 109 -11.83 -12.44 -20.00
CA VAL A 109 -10.89 -12.34 -18.86
C VAL A 109 -9.49 -12.83 -19.27
N ARG A 110 -9.36 -13.88 -20.08
CA ARG A 110 -8.07 -14.36 -20.62
C ARG A 110 -7.39 -13.29 -21.47
N LEU A 111 -8.15 -12.58 -22.31
CA LEU A 111 -7.63 -11.48 -23.13
C LEU A 111 -7.10 -10.35 -22.24
N LEU A 112 -7.89 -9.89 -21.27
CA LEU A 112 -7.49 -8.84 -20.33
C LEU A 112 -6.23 -9.23 -19.55
N LYS A 113 -6.17 -10.45 -19.02
CA LYS A 113 -5.00 -10.95 -18.29
C LYS A 113 -3.76 -11.11 -19.16
N SER A 114 -3.93 -11.38 -20.46
CA SER A 114 -2.82 -11.43 -21.42
C SER A 114 -2.27 -10.04 -21.71
N GLN A 115 -3.13 -9.02 -21.81
CA GLN A 115 -2.74 -7.62 -21.92
C GLN A 115 -1.98 -7.16 -20.66
N ASP A 116 -2.53 -7.47 -19.48
CA ASP A 116 -1.90 -7.17 -18.18
C ASP A 116 -0.50 -7.80 -18.06
N SER A 117 -0.35 -9.08 -18.45
CA SER A 117 0.94 -9.80 -18.45
C SER A 117 1.96 -9.13 -19.38
N GLY A 118 1.54 -8.71 -20.57
CA GLY A 118 2.38 -7.94 -21.49
C GLY A 118 2.84 -6.62 -20.87
N TYR A 119 1.93 -5.88 -20.24
CA TYR A 119 2.27 -4.64 -19.54
C TYR A 119 3.26 -4.87 -18.40
N LEU A 120 3.01 -5.84 -17.51
CA LEU A 120 3.92 -6.16 -16.41
C LEU A 120 5.32 -6.52 -16.91
N ARG A 121 5.44 -7.32 -17.98
CA ARG A 121 6.74 -7.64 -18.59
C ARG A 121 7.48 -6.40 -19.06
N THR A 122 6.80 -5.46 -19.70
CA THR A 122 7.43 -4.20 -20.13
C THR A 122 7.89 -3.37 -18.92
N MET A 123 7.06 -3.24 -17.89
CA MET A 123 7.40 -2.48 -16.68
C MET A 123 8.53 -3.14 -15.89
N ARG A 124 8.54 -4.46 -15.81
CA ARG A 124 9.61 -5.26 -15.20
C ARG A 124 10.93 -5.03 -15.93
N ASN A 125 10.94 -5.09 -17.26
CA ASN A 125 12.14 -4.85 -18.06
C ASN A 125 12.70 -3.43 -17.86
N VAL A 126 11.84 -2.43 -17.72
CA VAL A 126 12.25 -1.06 -17.38
C VAL A 126 12.86 -1.01 -15.98
N ALA A 127 12.17 -1.56 -14.98
CA ALA A 127 12.66 -1.60 -13.60
C ALA A 127 13.99 -2.37 -13.48
N ALA A 128 14.16 -3.48 -14.20
CA ALA A 128 15.40 -4.24 -14.22
C ALA A 128 16.58 -3.43 -14.76
N LYS A 129 16.37 -2.63 -15.83
CA LYS A 129 17.38 -1.71 -16.36
C LYS A 129 17.70 -0.59 -15.37
N GLU A 130 16.70 -0.03 -14.70
CA GLU A 130 16.90 0.98 -13.65
C GLU A 130 17.74 0.42 -12.50
N VAL A 131 17.43 -0.79 -12.03
CA VAL A 131 18.20 -1.48 -10.99
C VAL A 131 19.64 -1.71 -11.44
N ALA A 132 19.86 -2.20 -12.66
CA ALA A 132 21.21 -2.41 -13.19
C ALA A 132 22.03 -1.11 -13.22
N GLN A 133 21.45 -0.03 -13.75
CA GLN A 133 22.12 1.28 -13.80
C GLN A 133 22.38 1.86 -12.41
N LEU A 134 21.44 1.73 -11.47
CA LEU A 134 21.63 2.19 -10.09
C LEU A 134 22.67 1.34 -9.36
N GLN A 135 22.74 0.04 -9.65
CA GLN A 135 23.73 -0.86 -9.08
C GLN A 135 25.13 -0.51 -9.55
N GLU A 136 25.33 -0.28 -10.85
CA GLU A 136 26.62 0.21 -11.38
C GLU A 136 27.03 1.53 -10.73
N ARG A 137 26.09 2.47 -10.56
CA ARG A 137 26.39 3.76 -9.90
C ARG A 137 26.71 3.60 -8.42
N ALA A 138 26.00 2.72 -7.72
CA ALA A 138 26.20 2.46 -6.30
C ALA A 138 27.53 1.73 -6.04
N THR A 139 27.91 0.76 -6.87
CA THR A 139 29.21 0.07 -6.73
C THR A 139 30.37 1.03 -6.97
N ILE A 140 30.28 1.90 -7.98
CA ILE A 140 31.26 2.96 -8.22
C ILE A 140 31.33 3.93 -7.02
N ALA A 141 30.18 4.39 -6.51
CA ALA A 141 30.14 5.30 -5.36
C ALA A 141 30.72 4.65 -4.08
N ARG A 142 30.41 3.38 -3.82
CA ARG A 142 30.96 2.59 -2.69
C ARG A 142 32.49 2.51 -2.78
N ALA A 143 33.03 2.24 -3.98
CA ALA A 143 34.47 2.21 -4.21
C ALA A 143 35.16 3.56 -3.91
N PHE A 144 34.49 4.70 -4.14
CA PHE A 144 35.04 6.03 -3.87
C PHE A 144 34.92 6.50 -2.42
N VAL A 145 33.93 6.01 -1.67
CA VAL A 145 33.75 6.38 -0.25
C VAL A 145 34.68 5.58 0.65
N GLY A 146 35.24 4.47 0.17
CA GLY A 146 36.12 3.61 0.98
C GLY A 146 35.39 3.05 2.21
N THR A 147 34.06 3.02 2.16
CA THR A 147 33.22 2.41 3.19
C THR A 147 33.65 0.95 3.30
N LYS A 148 34.20 0.59 4.47
CA LYS A 148 34.52 -0.78 4.81
C LYS A 148 33.25 -1.60 4.61
N ASP A 149 33.39 -2.71 3.90
CA ASP A 149 32.32 -3.69 3.77
C ASP A 149 32.07 -4.30 5.15
N ASP A 150 31.23 -3.65 5.95
CA ASP A 150 30.39 -4.34 6.92
C ASP A 150 29.26 -4.97 6.10
N ASP A 151 29.62 -5.97 5.29
CA ASP A 151 28.65 -6.95 4.77
C ASP A 151 28.24 -7.82 5.97
N GLU A 152 27.55 -7.22 6.94
CA GLU A 152 26.47 -7.94 7.60
C GLU A 152 25.43 -8.09 6.49
N GLU A 153 25.48 -9.24 5.81
CA GLU A 153 24.31 -9.77 5.15
C GLU A 153 23.19 -9.63 6.19
N GLU A 154 22.31 -8.63 6.03
CA GLU A 154 20.99 -8.65 6.63
C GLU A 154 20.43 -10.01 6.24
N GLU A 155 20.51 -10.97 7.16
CA GLU A 155 19.73 -12.17 7.12
C GLU A 155 18.30 -11.66 6.97
N GLU A 156 17.80 -11.69 5.73
CA GLU A 156 16.38 -11.62 5.45
C GLU A 156 15.82 -12.72 6.34
N GLU A 157 15.26 -12.34 7.50
CA GLU A 157 14.38 -13.16 8.32
C GLU A 157 13.25 -13.59 7.37
N GLY A 158 13.50 -14.69 6.68
CA GLY A 158 12.49 -15.47 6.03
C GLY A 158 11.57 -15.93 7.14
N ASP A 159 10.40 -15.32 7.18
CA ASP A 159 9.21 -15.78 7.86
C ASP A 159 8.90 -17.19 7.33
N GLU A 160 9.64 -18.19 7.82
CA GLU A 160 9.37 -19.61 7.64
C GLU A 160 8.34 -19.98 8.71
N GLU A 161 7.07 -20.05 8.28
CA GLU A 161 6.01 -20.68 9.05
C GLU A 161 6.48 -22.05 9.55
N GLU A 162 6.44 -22.24 10.86
CA GLU A 162 6.83 -23.47 11.56
C GLU A 162 6.03 -24.68 11.03
N GLU A 163 6.70 -25.58 10.29
CA GLU A 163 6.34 -27.00 10.29
C GLU A 163 7.50 -27.79 10.88
N ASP A 164 7.22 -28.34 12.07
CA ASP A 164 8.01 -29.30 12.83
C ASP A 164 8.48 -30.44 11.91
N ASP A 165 9.79 -30.51 11.63
CA ASP A 165 10.45 -31.77 11.31
C ASP A 165 11.90 -31.74 11.83
N GLU A 166 12.12 -32.57 12.84
CA GLU A 166 13.33 -32.71 13.63
C GLU A 166 14.42 -33.48 12.85
N GLU A 167 15.12 -32.81 11.91
CA GLU A 167 16.36 -33.34 11.32
C GLU A 167 17.51 -32.31 11.36
N VAL A 168 18.33 -32.43 12.40
CA VAL A 168 19.75 -32.02 12.54
C VAL A 168 20.26 -30.96 11.54
N ARG A 169 20.05 -29.67 11.88
CA ARG A 169 20.78 -28.54 11.24
C ARG A 169 22.28 -28.67 11.49
N ARG A 170 23.03 -29.15 10.51
CA ARG A 170 24.51 -29.11 10.53
C ARG A 170 25.00 -27.66 10.48
N PRO A 171 25.94 -27.24 11.35
CA PRO A 171 26.52 -25.89 11.27
C PRO A 171 27.27 -25.73 9.94
N ARG A 172 26.87 -24.74 9.15
CA ARG A 172 27.59 -24.34 7.93
C ARG A 172 28.94 -23.78 8.35
N LYS A 173 30.04 -24.41 7.93
CA LYS A 173 31.40 -23.89 8.13
C LYS A 173 31.49 -22.50 7.52
N ALA A 174 31.76 -21.49 8.35
CA ALA A 174 32.03 -20.13 7.91
C ALA A 174 33.15 -20.14 6.85
N ARG A 175 32.85 -19.62 5.66
CA ARG A 175 33.85 -19.47 4.59
C ARG A 175 34.83 -18.38 5.04
N LYS A 176 36.13 -18.67 5.06
CA LYS A 176 37.15 -17.67 5.39
C LYS A 176 37.04 -16.49 4.42
N PRO A 177 37.16 -15.23 4.89
CA PRO A 177 37.08 -14.07 4.02
C PRO A 177 38.19 -14.13 2.96
N ILE A 178 37.81 -13.93 1.70
CA ILE A 178 38.75 -13.85 0.59
C ILE A 178 39.48 -12.51 0.71
N ALA A 179 40.82 -12.53 0.73
CA ALA A 179 41.62 -11.31 0.83
C ALA A 179 41.41 -10.41 -0.41
N LYS A 180 41.06 -9.13 -0.20
CA LYS A 180 40.70 -8.17 -1.27
C LYS A 180 41.89 -7.65 -2.06
N LYS A 181 43.07 -7.55 -1.45
CA LYS A 181 44.34 -7.14 -2.06
C LYS A 181 45.45 -8.01 -1.51
N ILE A 182 46.22 -8.63 -2.40
CA ILE A 182 47.41 -9.40 -2.04
C ILE A 182 48.61 -8.60 -2.55
N VAL A 183 49.53 -8.26 -1.64
CA VAL A 183 50.80 -7.59 -1.98
C VAL A 183 51.91 -8.62 -1.80
N PHE A 184 52.70 -8.82 -2.86
CA PHE A 184 53.85 -9.73 -2.84
C PHE A 184 55.11 -8.96 -2.42
N ALA A 185 55.99 -9.60 -1.64
CA ALA A 185 57.27 -9.07 -1.21
C ALA A 185 58.38 -10.08 -1.52
N ASP A 186 59.54 -9.60 -1.96
CA ASP A 186 60.65 -10.45 -2.41
C ASP A 186 61.43 -11.09 -1.26
N SER A 187 61.43 -10.47 -0.07
CA SER A 187 62.02 -11.03 1.15
C SER A 187 61.12 -10.80 2.38
N PRO A 188 61.22 -11.64 3.43
CA PRO A 188 60.46 -11.46 4.67
C PRO A 188 60.80 -10.13 5.36
N SER A 189 62.04 -9.64 5.23
CA SER A 189 62.46 -8.34 5.74
C SER A 189 61.76 -7.18 5.03
N ASP A 190 61.58 -7.27 3.70
CA ASP A 190 60.89 -6.23 2.92
C ASP A 190 59.39 -6.18 3.23
N ARG A 191 58.78 -7.34 3.50
CA ARG A 191 57.39 -7.41 3.97
C ARG A 191 57.22 -6.70 5.31
N ASP A 192 58.09 -7.00 6.27
CA ASP A 192 58.00 -6.48 7.62
C ASP A 192 58.33 -4.98 7.65
N ALA A 193 59.28 -4.52 6.81
CA ALA A 193 59.56 -3.09 6.62
C ALA A 193 58.39 -2.33 5.98
N ALA A 194 57.76 -2.89 4.92
CA ALA A 194 56.57 -2.30 4.31
C ALA A 194 55.38 -2.28 5.29
N PHE A 195 55.27 -3.27 6.18
CA PHE A 195 54.25 -3.30 7.22
C PHE A 195 54.48 -2.22 8.29
N VAL A 196 55.73 -1.99 8.70
CA VAL A 196 56.09 -0.93 9.64
C VAL A 196 55.87 0.46 9.03
N ASP A 197 56.28 0.69 7.77
CA ASP A 197 56.05 1.96 7.06
C ASP A 197 54.55 2.26 6.85
N GLU A 198 53.73 1.23 6.59
CA GLU A 198 52.27 1.38 6.51
C GLU A 198 51.65 1.65 7.90
N MET A 199 52.18 1.07 8.98
CA MET A 199 51.75 1.36 10.36
C MET A 199 52.13 2.78 10.78
N GLU A 200 53.37 3.22 10.55
CA GLU A 200 53.84 4.57 10.88
C GLU A 200 53.03 5.65 10.14
N LYS A 201 52.69 5.42 8.86
CA LYS A 201 51.81 6.31 8.08
C LYS A 201 50.39 6.36 8.64
N ARG A 202 49.92 5.30 9.29
CA ARG A 202 48.58 5.22 9.87
C ARG A 202 48.52 5.86 11.26
N GLU A 203 49.58 5.74 12.04
CA GLU A 203 49.71 6.37 13.36
C GLU A 203 50.01 7.87 13.26
N GLY A 204 50.72 8.32 12.21
CA GLY A 204 50.97 9.75 11.97
C GLY A 204 49.75 10.60 11.58
N ASP A 205 48.61 9.96 11.29
CA ASP A 205 47.33 10.62 11.00
C ASP A 205 46.38 10.68 12.23
N ASP A 206 46.76 10.05 13.37
CA ASP A 206 45.90 9.88 14.56
C ASP A 206 46.24 10.82 15.74
N ASP A 207 47.36 11.55 15.69
CA ASP A 207 47.74 12.54 16.74
C ASP A 207 47.19 13.94 16.45
N GLY A 208 45.86 14.07 16.45
CA GLY A 208 45.16 15.32 16.18
C GLY A 208 43.75 15.36 16.77
N GLY A 209 43.66 15.60 18.08
CA GLY A 209 42.38 15.77 18.78
C GLY A 209 41.50 16.88 18.21
N ASP A 210 40.21 16.56 18.04
CA ASP A 210 39.04 17.42 18.28
C ASP A 210 39.20 18.92 17.92
N SER A 211 39.11 19.29 16.63
CA SER A 211 38.60 20.62 16.19
C SER A 211 38.48 20.89 14.68
N ASP A 212 38.88 19.99 13.78
CA ASP A 212 38.87 20.28 12.31
C ASP A 212 37.76 19.58 11.51
N ASP A 213 36.50 19.70 11.98
CA ASP A 213 35.30 19.20 11.27
C ASP A 213 35.02 19.93 9.93
N ASP A 214 35.79 20.98 9.62
CA ASP A 214 35.53 21.93 8.55
C ASP A 214 36.60 22.00 7.44
N THR A 215 37.54 21.05 7.41
CA THR A 215 38.48 20.98 6.28
C THR A 215 37.71 20.69 4.97
N PRO A 216 38.12 21.30 3.84
CA PRO A 216 37.43 21.09 2.56
C PRO A 216 37.44 19.63 2.11
N LYS A 217 38.44 18.83 2.54
CA LYS A 217 38.53 17.39 2.29
C LYS A 217 37.50 16.60 3.11
N ALA A 218 37.37 16.86 4.42
CA ALA A 218 36.38 16.20 5.28
C ALA A 218 34.94 16.50 4.83
N ARG A 219 34.64 17.77 4.50
CA ARG A 219 33.34 18.17 3.92
C ARG A 219 33.04 17.45 2.60
N GLN A 220 34.03 17.27 1.73
CA GLN A 220 33.87 16.51 0.48
C GLN A 220 33.65 15.02 0.73
N ALA A 221 34.35 14.40 1.69
CA ALA A 221 34.16 13.00 2.07
C ALA A 221 32.75 12.76 2.62
N ARG A 222 32.26 13.62 3.52
CA ARG A 222 30.87 13.57 4.05
C ARG A 222 29.84 13.66 2.93
N ARG A 223 29.98 14.64 2.02
CA ARG A 223 29.08 14.78 0.85
C ARG A 223 29.08 13.53 -0.04
N LYS A 224 30.23 12.88 -0.23
CA LYS A 224 30.34 11.63 -1.00
C LYS A 224 29.65 10.47 -0.28
N ALA A 225 29.83 10.36 1.04
CA ALA A 225 29.16 9.35 1.86
C ALA A 225 27.63 9.53 1.88
N GLU A 226 27.14 10.76 2.04
CA GLU A 226 25.71 11.08 1.93
C GLU A 226 25.15 10.78 0.53
N ALA A 227 25.93 11.04 -0.53
CA ALA A 227 25.54 10.70 -1.89
C ALA A 227 25.48 9.18 -2.11
N ALA A 228 26.43 8.41 -1.56
CA ALA A 228 26.45 6.95 -1.63
C ALA A 228 25.25 6.34 -0.88
N THR A 229 25.00 6.76 0.36
CA THR A 229 23.84 6.28 1.14
C THR A 229 22.50 6.64 0.46
N ARG A 230 22.40 7.82 -0.17
CA ARG A 230 21.22 8.19 -0.98
C ARG A 230 21.06 7.28 -2.20
N LEU A 231 22.16 6.89 -2.86
CA LEU A 231 22.12 5.95 -3.99
C LEU A 231 21.72 4.54 -3.55
N GLU A 232 22.24 4.07 -2.42
CA GLU A 232 21.87 2.77 -1.83
C GLU A 232 20.39 2.70 -1.48
N ARG A 233 19.85 3.74 -0.83
CA ARG A 233 18.40 3.82 -0.54
C ARG A 233 17.57 3.78 -1.83
N ARG A 234 18.01 4.48 -2.88
CA ARG A 234 17.32 4.43 -4.20
C ARG A 234 17.40 3.06 -4.83
N LEU A 235 18.54 2.39 -4.74
CA LEU A 235 18.74 1.04 -5.23
C LEU A 235 17.89 0.03 -4.46
N ALA A 236 17.78 0.14 -3.14
CA ALA A 236 16.92 -0.71 -2.32
C ALA A 236 15.45 -0.58 -2.74
N LEU A 237 14.95 0.65 -2.89
CA LEU A 237 13.58 0.90 -3.39
C LEU A 237 13.37 0.36 -4.81
N ALA A 238 14.35 0.52 -5.71
CA ALA A 238 14.28 -0.02 -7.06
C ALA A 238 14.27 -1.55 -7.09
N ARG A 239 15.07 -2.21 -6.23
CA ARG A 239 15.07 -3.66 -6.04
C ARG A 239 13.72 -4.16 -5.49
N ALA A 240 13.17 -3.49 -4.48
CA ALA A 240 11.86 -3.82 -3.93
C ALA A 240 10.75 -3.70 -5.00
N ARG A 241 10.81 -2.65 -5.82
CA ARG A 241 9.90 -2.47 -6.97
C ARG A 241 10.04 -3.59 -8.00
N LEU A 242 11.26 -3.99 -8.34
CA LEU A 242 11.52 -5.10 -9.26
C LEU A 242 10.97 -6.41 -8.69
N ARG A 243 11.25 -6.73 -7.42
CA ARG A 243 10.71 -7.91 -6.73
C ARG A 243 9.18 -7.93 -6.76
N ALA A 244 8.52 -6.79 -6.51
CA ALA A 244 7.06 -6.69 -6.57
C ALA A 244 6.50 -6.91 -7.99
N LEU A 245 7.21 -6.48 -9.03
CA LEU A 245 6.82 -6.73 -10.42
C LEU A 245 7.03 -8.19 -10.81
N ASP A 246 8.11 -8.82 -10.34
CA ASP A 246 8.41 -10.24 -10.55
C ASP A 246 7.35 -11.13 -9.91
N THR A 247 6.96 -10.86 -8.65
CA THR A 247 5.90 -11.62 -7.97
C THR A 247 4.55 -11.42 -8.65
N ALA A 248 4.22 -10.19 -9.09
CA ALA A 248 3.00 -9.92 -9.83
C ALA A 248 2.97 -10.64 -11.20
N GLU A 249 4.09 -10.68 -11.92
CA GLU A 249 4.22 -11.44 -13.17
C GLU A 249 3.96 -12.93 -12.94
N GLN A 250 4.63 -13.53 -11.94
CA GLN A 250 4.45 -14.94 -11.58
C GLN A 250 3.00 -15.26 -11.21
N GLN A 251 2.36 -14.41 -10.39
CA GLN A 251 0.96 -14.58 -10.01
C GLN A 251 0.02 -14.50 -11.24
N LEU A 252 0.27 -13.59 -12.18
CA LEU A 252 -0.53 -13.52 -13.41
C LEU A 252 -0.31 -14.74 -14.30
N ASP A 253 0.92 -15.24 -14.42
CA ASP A 253 1.20 -16.45 -15.20
C ASP A 253 0.54 -17.69 -14.56
N LEU A 254 0.50 -17.79 -13.23
CA LEU A 254 -0.30 -18.80 -12.51
C LEU A 254 -1.80 -18.65 -12.77
N GLN A 255 -2.35 -17.43 -12.79
CA GLN A 255 -3.75 -17.21 -13.15
C GLN A 255 -4.05 -17.63 -14.59
N ARG A 256 -3.15 -17.34 -15.53
CA ARG A 256 -3.28 -17.78 -16.93
C ARG A 256 -3.24 -19.30 -17.05
N ALA A 257 -2.37 -19.97 -16.29
CA ALA A 257 -2.34 -21.44 -16.23
C ALA A 257 -3.64 -22.02 -15.65
N ARG A 258 -4.16 -21.44 -14.56
CA ARG A 258 -5.47 -21.81 -13.97
C ARG A 258 -6.63 -21.62 -14.96
N MET A 259 -6.53 -20.60 -15.81
CA MET A 259 -7.52 -20.28 -16.82
C MET A 259 -7.26 -20.95 -18.17
N ALA A 260 -6.28 -21.85 -18.32
CA ALA A 260 -5.99 -22.46 -19.60
C ALA A 260 -7.17 -23.29 -20.15
N LYS A 261 -7.20 -23.54 -21.46
CA LYS A 261 -8.28 -24.32 -22.11
C LYS A 261 -8.22 -25.80 -21.76
N THR A 262 -7.02 -26.30 -21.47
CA THR A 262 -6.76 -27.67 -21.00
C THR A 262 -6.16 -27.62 -19.61
N ALA A 263 -6.20 -28.72 -18.87
CA ALA A 263 -5.57 -28.81 -17.56
C ALA A 263 -4.03 -28.79 -17.74
N THR A 264 -3.37 -27.70 -17.35
CA THR A 264 -1.97 -27.45 -17.74
C THR A 264 -0.93 -27.60 -16.64
N MET A 265 -1.30 -27.41 -15.37
CA MET A 265 -0.32 -27.33 -14.28
C MET A 265 -0.87 -27.86 -12.96
N ASP A 266 0.05 -28.19 -12.06
CA ASP A 266 -0.26 -28.41 -10.65
C ASP A 266 -0.76 -27.09 -10.04
N ILE A 267 -1.97 -27.10 -9.47
CA ILE A 267 -2.60 -25.91 -8.92
C ILE A 267 -2.94 -26.15 -7.45
N GLU A 268 -2.47 -25.26 -6.59
CA GLU A 268 -2.99 -25.16 -5.22
C GLU A 268 -4.31 -24.40 -5.21
N THR A 269 -5.31 -25.02 -4.61
CA THR A 269 -6.64 -24.45 -4.41
C THR A 269 -6.65 -23.50 -3.22
N ARG A 270 -7.71 -22.70 -3.10
CA ARG A 270 -7.92 -21.83 -1.92
C ARG A 270 -7.99 -22.58 -0.59
N SER A 271 -8.28 -23.88 -0.61
CA SER A 271 -8.28 -24.73 0.58
C SER A 271 -6.92 -25.41 0.82
N GLY A 272 -5.84 -24.99 0.18
CA GLY A 272 -4.49 -25.56 0.32
C GLY A 272 -4.27 -26.89 -0.39
N ARG A 273 -5.31 -27.52 -0.95
CA ARG A 273 -5.17 -28.80 -1.66
C ARG A 273 -4.50 -28.60 -3.01
N ARG A 274 -3.42 -29.35 -3.27
CA ARG A 274 -2.72 -29.39 -4.56
C ARG A 274 -3.40 -30.35 -5.54
N ILE A 275 -3.88 -29.83 -6.66
CA ILE A 275 -4.41 -30.60 -7.79
C ILE A 275 -3.23 -30.88 -8.72
N LYS A 276 -2.90 -32.16 -8.94
CA LYS A 276 -1.84 -32.56 -9.89
C LYS A 276 -2.44 -33.14 -11.16
N VAL A 277 -2.05 -32.60 -12.31
CA VAL A 277 -2.52 -33.09 -13.62
C VAL A 277 -1.41 -33.94 -14.24
N ARG A 278 -1.65 -35.24 -14.39
CA ARG A 278 -0.67 -36.19 -14.94
C ARG A 278 -0.86 -36.44 -16.44
N GLU A 279 -1.88 -35.86 -17.04
CA GLU A 279 -2.19 -36.02 -18.46
C GLU A 279 -1.27 -35.16 -19.32
N ARG A 280 -0.77 -35.74 -20.42
CA ARG A 280 0.00 -34.99 -21.41
C ARG A 280 -0.95 -34.17 -22.28
N LYS A 281 -0.57 -32.93 -22.59
CA LYS A 281 -1.24 -32.16 -23.64
C LYS A 281 -1.10 -32.92 -24.96
N ARG A 282 -2.23 -33.29 -25.55
CA ARG A 282 -2.29 -33.92 -26.87
C ARG A 282 -2.03 -32.90 -27.97
#